data_AF-A0A6I3SAL8-F1
#
_entry.id   AF-A0A6I3SAL8-F1
#
_cell.length_a   1.000
_cell.length_b   1.000
_cell.length_c   1.000
_cell.angle_alpha   90.00
_cell.angle_beta   90.00
_cell.angle_gamma   90.00
#
_symmetry.space_group_name_H-M   'P 1'
#
loop_
_entity.id
_entity.type
_entity.pdbx_description
1 polymer ?
#
loop_
_entity_poly.entity_id
_entity_poly.type
_entity_poly.pdbx_seq_one_letter_code
_entity_poly.pdbx_strand_id
1 'polypeptide(L)'
;MSTLERDIEKIFMRDQREKKVAANGVRGRASRLGRVGRMVFPSDRLSPKEKRQYRQAGALIVYSLYDQLVSFDEFDRMGYLRQRELLAKWRTKYSDDEICRDWGLSRYAYEIILEALELPQKCQLTYKDQ
;
A
#
# COMPACT_ATOMS: atom_id res chain seq x y z
N MET A 1 -7.20 26.00 33.28
CA MET A 1 -6.35 25.64 32.13
C MET A 1 -6.54 24.16 31.86
N SER A 2 -7.37 23.84 30.88
CA SER A 2 -7.62 22.46 30.46
C SER A 2 -6.34 21.85 29.88
N THR A 3 -6.23 20.52 29.88
CA THR A 3 -5.09 19.82 29.27
C THR A 3 -4.95 20.16 27.77
N LEU A 4 -6.09 20.30 27.09
CA LEU A 4 -6.20 20.75 25.70
C LEU A 4 -5.60 22.14 25.46
N GLU A 5 -5.91 23.12 26.30
CA GLU A 5 -5.36 24.49 26.18
C GLU A 5 -3.83 24.51 26.28
N ARG A 6 -3.26 23.70 27.19
CA ARG A 6 -1.80 23.58 27.34
C ARG A 6 -1.14 22.93 26.13
N ASP A 7 -1.79 21.97 25.49
CA ASP A 7 -1.24 21.30 24.30
C ASP A 7 -1.31 22.20 23.07
N ILE A 8 -2.38 22.99 22.93
CA ILE A 8 -2.48 24.02 21.88
C ILE A 8 -1.37 25.06 22.03
N GLU A 9 -1.14 25.56 23.25
CA GLU A 9 -0.09 26.55 23.51
C GLU A 9 1.31 26.00 23.18
N LYS A 10 1.59 24.75 23.56
CA LYS A 10 2.85 24.08 23.22
C LYS A 10 3.07 23.96 21.72
N ILE A 11 2.03 23.56 20.96
CA ILE A 11 2.10 23.42 19.50
C ILE A 11 2.37 24.80 18.87
N PHE A 12 1.63 25.82 19.30
CA PHE A 12 1.80 27.18 18.80
C PHE A 12 3.21 27.74 19.06
N MET A 13 3.72 27.57 20.28
CA MET A 13 5.07 28.04 20.64
C MET A 13 6.16 27.29 19.87
N ARG A 14 5.97 26.00 19.59
CA ARG A 14 6.88 25.23 18.73
C ARG A 14 6.89 25.78 17.30
N ASP A 15 5.73 26.00 16.70
CA ASP A 15 5.60 26.53 15.34
C ASP A 15 6.25 27.92 15.20
N GLN A 16 6.02 28.81 16.17
CA GLN A 16 6.67 30.13 16.20
C GLN A 16 8.20 30.04 16.26
N ARG A 17 8.75 29.11 17.05
CA ARG A 17 10.20 28.87 17.09
C ARG A 17 10.69 28.37 15.75
N GLU A 18 10.05 27.37 15.15
CA GLU A 18 10.46 26.78 13.88
C GLU A 18 10.49 27.81 12.75
N LYS A 19 9.47 28.67 12.66
CA LYS A 19 9.40 29.80 11.70
C LYS A 19 10.56 30.76 11.87
N LYS A 20 10.87 31.17 13.11
CA LYS A 20 12.00 32.08 13.40
C LYS A 20 13.34 31.46 13.00
N VAL A 21 13.54 30.17 13.29
CA VAL A 21 14.78 29.49 12.92
C VAL A 21 14.87 29.31 11.39
N ALA A 22 13.76 29.01 10.70
CA ALA A 22 13.73 28.85 9.24
C ALA A 22 14.11 30.14 8.48
N ALA A 23 13.70 31.30 9.00
CA ALA A 23 14.01 32.61 8.44
C ALA A 23 15.35 33.20 8.94
N ASN A 24 16.08 32.49 9.79
CA ASN A 24 17.32 33.00 10.37
C ASN A 24 18.39 33.22 9.29
N GLY A 25 18.99 34.42 9.27
CA GLY A 25 20.02 34.80 8.29
C GLY A 25 19.51 35.26 6.92
N VAL A 26 18.20 35.15 6.62
CA VAL A 26 17.62 35.60 5.33
C VAL A 26 17.64 37.11 5.19
N ARG A 27 17.33 37.83 6.27
CA ARG A 27 17.39 39.31 6.32
C ARG A 27 18.73 39.84 6.85
N GLY A 28 19.73 38.96 7.03
CA GLY A 28 21.05 39.35 7.53
C GLY A 28 21.89 40.05 6.46
N ARG A 29 22.93 40.76 6.91
CA ARG A 29 23.94 41.33 5.99
C ARG A 29 24.59 40.20 5.20
N ALA A 30 24.77 40.40 3.90
CA ALA A 30 25.51 39.46 3.07
C ALA A 30 26.89 39.21 3.67
N SER A 31 27.33 37.95 3.65
CA SER A 31 28.67 37.55 4.07
C SER A 31 29.75 38.28 3.24
N ARG A 32 31.02 38.19 3.66
CA ARG A 32 32.17 38.78 2.94
C ARG A 32 32.24 38.37 1.46
N LEU A 33 31.66 37.22 1.09
CA LEU A 33 31.58 36.66 -0.26
C LEU A 33 30.29 37.04 -1.01
N GLY A 34 29.49 37.98 -0.50
CA GLY A 34 28.23 38.43 -1.11
C GLY A 34 27.05 37.46 -0.97
N ARG A 35 27.23 36.32 -0.28
CA ARG A 35 26.14 35.34 -0.07
C ARG A 35 25.21 35.79 1.04
N VAL A 36 23.91 35.82 0.76
CA VAL A 36 22.82 36.03 1.74
C VAL A 36 22.38 34.67 2.30
N GLY A 37 21.95 34.63 3.56
CA GLY A 37 21.38 33.41 4.13
C GLY A 37 20.13 32.97 3.36
N ARG A 38 20.02 31.68 3.05
CA ARG A 38 18.81 31.11 2.43
C ARG A 38 17.85 30.64 3.50
N MET A 39 16.56 30.59 3.18
CA MET A 39 15.57 29.93 4.02
C MET A 39 15.92 28.44 4.15
N VAL A 40 15.93 27.93 5.39
CA VAL A 40 16.30 26.54 5.68
C VAL A 40 15.04 25.77 6.07
N PHE A 41 14.68 24.75 5.29
CA PHE A 41 13.54 23.90 5.61
C PHE A 41 13.91 22.87 6.69
N PRO A 42 12.94 22.31 7.44
CA PRO A 42 13.21 21.25 8.41
C PRO A 42 13.96 20.05 7.80
N SER A 43 13.61 19.68 6.56
CA SER A 43 14.30 18.62 5.81
C SER A 43 15.77 18.92 5.55
N ASP A 44 16.17 20.19 5.45
CA ASP A 44 17.57 20.58 5.26
C ASP A 44 18.42 20.44 6.52
N ARG A 45 17.79 20.41 7.70
CA ARG A 45 18.46 20.26 9.01
C ARG A 45 18.67 18.81 9.42
N LEU A 46 17.97 17.88 8.77
CA LEU A 46 18.13 16.45 9.01
C LEU A 46 19.56 15.98 8.72
N SER A 47 20.00 14.96 9.45
CA SER A 47 21.29 14.33 9.18
C SER A 47 21.30 13.70 7.77
N PRO A 48 22.46 13.48 7.13
CA PRO A 48 22.50 12.87 5.80
C PRO A 48 21.79 11.51 5.72
N LYS A 49 21.78 10.75 6.82
CA LYS A 49 21.07 9.46 6.92
C LYS A 49 19.55 9.66 6.96
N GLU A 50 19.08 10.57 7.80
CA GLU A 50 17.66 10.93 7.91
C GLU A 50 17.12 11.53 6.60
N LYS A 51 17.91 12.35 5.91
CA LYS A 51 17.53 12.89 4.58
C LYS A 51 17.29 11.78 3.57
N ARG A 52 18.10 10.71 3.60
CA ARG A 52 17.90 9.55 2.72
C ARG A 52 16.61 8.83 3.08
N GLN A 53 16.36 8.58 4.36
CA GLN A 53 15.12 7.95 4.84
C GLN A 53 13.88 8.78 4.50
N TYR A 54 13.92 10.10 4.73
CA TYR A 54 12.82 11.02 4.41
C TYR A 54 12.49 11.05 2.91
N ARG A 55 13.51 10.84 2.04
CA ARG A 55 13.34 10.79 0.59
C ARG A 55 12.99 9.40 0.05
N GLN A 56 13.06 8.35 0.87
CA GLN A 56 12.64 7.02 0.44
C GLN A 56 11.14 7.01 0.19
N ALA A 57 10.72 6.37 -0.90
CA ALA A 57 9.31 6.14 -1.16
C ALA A 57 8.75 5.28 -0.01
N GLY A 58 7.68 5.75 0.63
CA GLY A 58 7.00 4.99 1.67
C GLY A 58 6.41 3.69 1.11
N ALA A 59 6.14 2.74 2.01
CA ALA A 59 5.44 1.51 1.63
C ALA A 59 4.06 1.88 1.07
N LEU A 60 3.84 1.61 -0.22
CA LEU A 60 2.54 1.76 -0.85
C LEU A 60 1.70 0.53 -0.52
N ILE A 61 0.68 0.71 0.32
CA ILE A 61 -0.33 -0.33 0.54
C ILE A 61 -1.33 -0.20 -0.59
N VAL A 62 -1.26 -1.13 -1.55
CA VAL A 62 -2.21 -1.22 -2.65
C VAL A 62 -3.35 -2.13 -2.21
N TYR A 63 -4.53 -1.56 -2.01
CA TYR A 63 -5.75 -2.33 -1.78
C TYR A 63 -6.38 -2.65 -3.14
N SER A 64 -6.24 -3.89 -3.63
CA SER A 64 -7.01 -4.33 -4.79
C SER A 64 -8.37 -4.84 -4.33
N LEU A 65 -9.45 -4.30 -4.91
CA LEU A 65 -10.84 -4.76 -4.66
C LEU A 65 -11.01 -6.28 -4.86
N TYR A 66 -10.19 -6.87 -5.72
CA TYR A 66 -10.25 -8.28 -6.07
C TYR A 66 -9.18 -9.13 -5.39
N ASP A 67 -8.52 -8.59 -4.36
CA ASP A 67 -7.59 -9.39 -3.55
C ASP A 67 -8.31 -10.45 -2.72
N GLN A 68 -9.57 -10.19 -2.37
CA GLN A 68 -10.48 -11.11 -1.68
C GLN A 68 -11.34 -11.87 -2.69
N LEU A 69 -11.82 -13.04 -2.29
CA LEU A 69 -12.71 -13.86 -3.10
C LEU A 69 -14.05 -13.13 -3.27
N VAL A 70 -14.46 -12.94 -4.51
CA VAL A 70 -15.73 -12.31 -4.86
C VAL A 70 -16.83 -13.38 -4.93
N SER A 71 -18.09 -12.99 -4.76
CA SER A 71 -19.23 -13.90 -4.91
C SER A 71 -19.30 -14.49 -6.32
N PHE A 72 -19.87 -15.69 -6.46
CA PHE A 72 -19.98 -16.35 -7.76
C PHE A 72 -20.82 -15.53 -8.75
N ASP A 73 -21.91 -14.90 -8.29
CA ASP A 73 -22.78 -14.06 -9.13
C ASP A 73 -22.03 -12.86 -9.73
N GLU A 74 -21.14 -12.24 -8.95
CA GLU A 74 -20.32 -11.15 -9.44
C GLU A 74 -19.24 -11.65 -10.38
N PHE A 75 -18.66 -12.82 -10.11
CA PHE A 75 -17.70 -13.49 -11.00
C PHE A 75 -18.30 -13.81 -12.37
N ASP A 76 -19.51 -14.36 -12.42
CA ASP A 76 -20.20 -14.74 -13.66
C ASP A 76 -20.51 -13.51 -14.55
N ARG A 77 -20.80 -12.36 -13.94
CA ARG A 77 -21.03 -11.10 -14.65
C ARG A 77 -19.76 -10.49 -15.26
N MET A 78 -18.57 -10.94 -14.85
CA MET A 78 -17.32 -10.39 -15.38
C MET A 78 -17.02 -10.95 -16.76
N GLY A 79 -16.28 -10.19 -17.57
CA GLY A 79 -15.82 -10.69 -18.87
C GLY A 79 -14.81 -11.85 -18.73
N TYR A 80 -14.77 -12.72 -19.74
CA TYR A 80 -13.91 -13.90 -19.81
C TYR A 80 -12.45 -13.68 -19.36
N LEU A 81 -11.80 -12.64 -19.90
CA LEU A 81 -10.40 -12.33 -19.55
C LEU A 81 -10.24 -12.03 -18.07
N ARG A 82 -11.22 -11.34 -17.48
CA ARG A 82 -11.19 -10.97 -16.07
C ARG A 82 -11.42 -12.18 -15.16
N GLN A 83 -12.37 -13.04 -15.52
CA GLN A 83 -12.62 -14.30 -14.82
C GLN A 83 -11.35 -15.15 -14.77
N ARG A 84 -10.67 -15.30 -15.90
CA ARG A 84 -9.42 -16.06 -16.01
C ARG A 84 -8.31 -15.48 -15.14
N GLU A 85 -8.09 -14.16 -15.19
CA GLU A 85 -7.07 -13.49 -14.37
C GLU A 85 -7.34 -13.62 -12.87
N LEU A 86 -8.59 -13.39 -12.45
CA LEU A 86 -8.96 -13.43 -11.04
C LEU A 86 -8.90 -14.84 -10.48
N LEU A 87 -9.44 -15.82 -11.21
CA LEU A 87 -9.40 -17.21 -10.76
C LEU A 87 -7.96 -17.73 -10.69
N ALA A 88 -7.09 -17.37 -11.65
CA ALA A 88 -5.66 -17.68 -11.57
C ALA A 88 -5.00 -17.07 -10.32
N LYS A 89 -5.33 -15.81 -9.98
CA LYS A 89 -4.82 -15.13 -8.78
C LYS A 89 -5.39 -15.70 -7.47
N TRP A 90 -6.66 -16.11 -7.43
CA TRP A 90 -7.23 -16.70 -6.22
C TRP A 90 -6.71 -18.10 -5.99
N ARG A 91 -6.45 -18.88 -7.05
CA ARG A 91 -5.86 -20.23 -6.93
C ARG A 91 -4.42 -20.25 -6.43
N THR A 92 -3.71 -19.11 -6.41
CA THR A 92 -2.40 -18.99 -5.74
C THR A 92 -2.53 -18.66 -4.25
N LYS A 93 -3.63 -18.03 -3.84
CA LYS A 93 -3.89 -17.62 -2.45
C LYS A 93 -4.72 -18.64 -1.65
N TYR A 94 -5.69 -19.26 -2.29
CA TYR A 94 -6.69 -20.16 -1.70
C TYR A 94 -6.58 -21.57 -2.30
N SER A 95 -7.00 -22.57 -1.54
CA SER A 95 -7.17 -23.93 -2.04
C SER A 95 -8.42 -24.05 -2.91
N ASP A 96 -8.41 -24.98 -3.86
CA ASP A 96 -9.57 -25.19 -4.75
C ASP A 96 -10.83 -25.60 -3.93
N ASP A 97 -10.65 -26.30 -2.81
CA ASP A 97 -11.74 -26.67 -1.90
C ASP A 97 -12.34 -25.47 -1.15
N GLU A 98 -11.52 -24.49 -0.74
CA GLU A 98 -12.01 -23.26 -0.11
C GLU A 98 -12.83 -22.42 -1.09
N ILE A 99 -12.36 -22.29 -2.33
CA ILE A 99 -13.08 -21.58 -3.39
C ILE A 99 -14.43 -22.25 -3.65
N CYS A 100 -14.47 -23.59 -3.75
CA CYS A 100 -15.71 -24.32 -3.95
C CYS A 100 -16.70 -24.12 -2.79
N ARG A 101 -16.22 -24.11 -1.54
CA ARG A 101 -17.07 -23.89 -0.36
C ARG A 101 -17.66 -22.49 -0.34
N ASP A 102 -16.84 -21.47 -0.60
CA ASP A 102 -17.30 -20.08 -0.57
C ASP A 102 -18.26 -19.77 -1.72
N TRP A 103 -18.07 -20.39 -2.88
CA TRP A 103 -18.99 -20.27 -4.01
C TRP A 103 -20.20 -21.19 -3.93
N GLY A 104 -20.24 -22.12 -2.97
CA GLY A 104 -21.32 -23.11 -2.86
C GLY A 104 -21.40 -24.05 -4.06
N LEU A 105 -20.28 -24.26 -4.76
CA LEU A 105 -20.22 -25.08 -5.96
C LEU A 105 -19.77 -26.51 -5.64
N SER A 106 -20.27 -27.46 -6.41
CA SER A 106 -19.71 -28.80 -6.42
C SER A 106 -18.34 -28.79 -7.11
N ARG A 107 -17.47 -29.73 -6.72
CA ARG A 107 -16.15 -29.89 -7.34
C ARG A 107 -16.25 -30.09 -8.86
N TYR A 108 -17.27 -30.81 -9.30
CA TYR A 108 -17.56 -31.02 -10.71
C TYR A 108 -17.94 -29.72 -11.45
N ALA A 109 -18.79 -28.88 -10.85
CA ALA A 109 -19.14 -27.58 -11.43
C ALA A 109 -17.92 -26.65 -11.53
N TYR A 110 -17.04 -26.69 -10.52
CA TYR A 110 -15.79 -25.93 -10.54
C TYR A 110 -14.82 -26.43 -11.64
N GLU A 111 -14.73 -27.74 -11.85
CA GLU A 111 -13.92 -28.33 -12.93
C GLU A 111 -14.40 -27.87 -14.32
N ILE A 112 -15.72 -27.79 -14.54
CA ILE A 112 -16.30 -27.25 -15.79
C ILE A 112 -15.89 -25.78 -15.99
N ILE A 113 -15.94 -24.97 -14.93
CA ILE A 113 -15.53 -23.56 -14.99
C ILE A 113 -14.03 -23.43 -15.32
N LEU A 114 -13.19 -24.30 -14.76
CA LEU A 114 -11.76 -24.32 -15.08
C LEU A 114 -11.50 -24.70 -16.53
N GLU A 115 -12.24 -25.69 -17.05
CA GLU A 115 -12.16 -26.10 -18.45
C GLU A 115 -12.61 -24.98 -19.38
N ALA A 116 -13.73 -24.32 -19.07
CA ALA A 116 -14.24 -23.18 -19.83
C ALA A 116 -13.27 -21.99 -19.86
N LEU A 117 -12.46 -21.80 -18.81
CA LEU A 117 -11.46 -20.73 -18.69
C LEU A 117 -10.06 -21.13 -19.16
N GLU A 118 -9.91 -22.34 -19.71
CA GLU A 118 -8.63 -22.91 -20.17
C GLU A 118 -7.54 -22.91 -19.08
N LEU A 119 -7.93 -23.09 -17.81
CA LEU A 119 -7.00 -23.12 -16.69
C LEU A 119 -6.56 -24.56 -16.37
N PRO A 120 -5.26 -24.80 -16.10
CA PRO A 120 -4.79 -26.14 -15.80
C PRO A 120 -5.42 -26.66 -14.51
N GLN A 121 -5.89 -27.91 -14.52
CA GLN A 121 -6.23 -28.62 -13.30
C GLN A 121 -4.95 -28.76 -12.46
N LYS A 122 -5.04 -28.55 -11.14
CA LYS A 122 -3.93 -28.88 -10.25
C LYS A 122 -3.84 -30.41 -10.25
N CYS A 123 -2.95 -30.97 -11.08
CA CYS A 123 -2.72 -32.40 -11.13
C CYS A 123 -2.41 -32.89 -9.71
N GLN A 124 -3.34 -33.63 -9.10
CA GLN A 124 -3.04 -34.37 -7.90
C GLN A 124 -2.13 -35.52 -8.30
N LEU A 125 -0.83 -35.37 -8.09
CA LEU A 125 0.09 -36.50 -8.04
C LEU A 125 -0.26 -37.31 -6.78
N THR A 126 -1.29 -38.15 -6.88
CA THR A 126 -1.54 -39.18 -5.88
C THR A 126 -0.47 -40.26 -6.08
N TYR A 127 0.50 -40.30 -5.15
CA TYR A 127 1.38 -41.44 -4.95
C TYR A 127 0.55 -42.72 -4.88
N LYS A 128 0.61 -43.53 -5.92
CA LYS A 128 0.26 -44.96 -5.89
C LYS A 128 1.56 -45.74 -6.03
N ASP A 129 2.35 -45.75 -4.96
CA ASP A 129 3.37 -46.76 -4.70
C ASP A 129 3.16 -47.26 -3.27
N GLN A 130 2.28 -48.25 -3.13
CA GLN A 130 2.27 -49.27 -2.07
C GLN A 130 1.76 -50.57 -2.67
#